data_AF-B7S1I6-F1
#
_entry.id   AF-B7S1I6-F1
#
_cell.length_a   1.000
_cell.length_b   1.000
_cell.length_c   1.000
_cell.angle_alpha   90.00
_cell.angle_beta   90.00
_cell.angle_gamma   90.00
#
_symmetry.space_group_name_H-M   'P 1'
#
loop_
_entity.id
_entity.type
_entity.pdbx_description
1 polymer ?
#
loop_
_entity_poly.entity_id
_entity_poly.type
_entity_poly.pdbx_seq_one_letter_code
_entity_poly.pdbx_strand_id
1 'polypeptide(L)'
;MSRFEYQRSTAARIGLRSMPTQNWQAGYTVVHKSFGKQSMNHVLLDGKKVMPSKIVCIGRNYVAHIEELGNEVPEQMVVFGKPNSAIGDTLYAELGGEPIHYEGEIALLIKDGLPAAAGFGLDLTKRNLQSRLKDQGLPWERAKGFDGAALFSPFKSIDSTQDLSLQLTVNDKLRQSGGVELMMYSPQLILSQLQEFTTLEDGDILMTGTPAGVGKVQAGERFDGLVMQRGKVITSHYWLAN
;
A
#
# COMPACT_ATOMS: atom_id res chain seq x y z
N MET A 1 12.99 -45.20 14.94
CA MET A 1 11.93 -44.70 15.86
C MET A 1 11.10 -43.69 15.09
N SER A 2 9.88 -44.09 14.72
CA SER A 2 9.00 -43.28 13.88
C SER A 2 8.29 -42.21 14.71
N ARG A 3 7.86 -41.14 14.05
CA ARG A 3 7.20 -39.94 14.59
C ARG A 3 5.96 -40.21 15.47
N PHE A 4 5.48 -41.46 15.52
CA PHE A 4 4.37 -41.94 16.33
C PHE A 4 4.74 -42.24 17.80
N GLU A 5 5.99 -42.54 18.12
CA GLU A 5 6.39 -42.86 19.51
C GLU A 5 6.58 -41.60 20.37
N TYR A 6 6.89 -40.45 19.75
CA TYR A 6 7.09 -39.19 20.47
C TYR A 6 5.79 -38.58 21.02
N GLN A 7 4.67 -38.77 20.32
CA GLN A 7 3.38 -38.20 20.74
C GLN A 7 2.71 -38.95 21.89
N ARG A 8 3.12 -40.20 22.18
CA ARG A 8 2.58 -40.97 23.31
C ARG A 8 3.18 -40.57 24.66
N SER A 9 4.35 -39.92 24.69
CA SER A 9 5.01 -39.60 25.96
C SER A 9 4.45 -38.35 26.65
N THR A 10 3.78 -37.45 25.92
CA THR A 10 3.30 -36.17 26.49
C THR A 10 1.80 -36.19 26.85
N ALA A 11 1.01 -37.10 26.26
CA ALA A 11 -0.43 -37.19 26.52
C ALA A 11 -0.78 -37.87 27.88
N ALA A 12 0.18 -38.51 28.54
CA ALA A 12 -0.05 -39.20 29.81
C ALA A 12 0.00 -38.30 31.07
N ARG A 13 0.25 -36.99 30.93
CA ARG A 13 0.37 -36.06 32.08
C ARG A 13 -0.82 -35.14 32.33
N ILE A 14 -1.83 -35.12 31.45
CA ILE A 14 -2.97 -34.22 31.57
C ILE A 14 -4.22 -35.04 31.26
N GLY A 15 -4.95 -35.47 32.29
CA GLY A 15 -6.08 -36.40 32.22
C GLY A 15 -7.27 -35.91 31.38
N LEU A 16 -7.12 -35.85 30.07
CA LEU A 16 -8.18 -35.57 29.11
C LEU A 16 -8.78 -36.89 28.64
N ARG A 17 -10.07 -37.08 28.91
CA ARG A 17 -10.89 -38.17 28.38
C ARG A 17 -10.80 -38.17 26.85
N SER A 18 -10.70 -39.38 26.29
CA SER A 18 -10.70 -39.63 24.85
C SER A 18 -11.87 -38.92 24.15
N MET A 19 -11.57 -37.97 23.26
CA MET A 19 -12.55 -37.47 22.30
C MET A 19 -12.74 -38.49 21.17
N PRO A 20 -13.97 -38.65 20.63
CA PRO A 20 -14.21 -39.57 19.53
C PRO A 20 -13.53 -39.06 18.26
N THR A 21 -12.86 -39.95 17.55
CA THR A 21 -12.33 -39.69 16.20
C THR A 21 -13.49 -39.54 15.22
N GLN A 22 -13.94 -38.32 14.99
CA GLN A 22 -14.89 -38.03 13.93
C GLN A 22 -14.13 -38.03 12.59
N ASN A 23 -14.49 -38.95 11.70
CA ASN A 23 -13.98 -39.01 10.34
C ASN A 23 -14.30 -37.70 9.60
N TRP A 24 -13.29 -36.86 9.37
CA TRP A 24 -13.41 -35.68 8.53
C TRP A 24 -13.33 -36.07 7.05
N GLN A 25 -14.36 -36.74 6.54
CA GLN A 25 -14.69 -36.74 5.11
C GLN A 25 -15.84 -35.76 4.89
N ALA A 26 -15.62 -34.48 5.21
CA ALA A 26 -16.52 -33.42 4.80
C ALA A 26 -16.15 -33.04 3.36
N GLY A 27 -16.98 -33.45 2.39
CA GLY A 27 -16.91 -32.93 1.03
C GLY A 27 -17.16 -31.43 1.06
N TYR A 28 -16.13 -30.63 0.79
CA TYR A 28 -16.30 -29.19 0.58
C TYR A 28 -16.91 -28.98 -0.79
N THR A 29 -18.19 -28.62 -0.84
CA THR A 29 -18.76 -28.02 -2.04
C THR A 29 -18.18 -26.61 -2.15
N VAL A 30 -17.24 -26.41 -3.07
CA VAL A 30 -16.84 -25.06 -3.49
C VAL A 30 -18.04 -24.45 -4.17
N VAL A 31 -18.78 -23.61 -3.44
CA VAL A 31 -19.80 -22.76 -4.04
C VAL A 31 -19.04 -21.71 -4.84
N HIS A 32 -18.83 -21.95 -6.12
CA HIS A 32 -18.44 -20.91 -7.05
C HIS A 32 -19.62 -19.92 -7.12
N LYS A 33 -19.64 -18.92 -6.23
CA LYS A 33 -20.34 -17.68 -6.57
C LYS A 33 -19.68 -17.22 -7.85
N SER A 34 -20.44 -17.24 -8.96
CA SER A 34 -20.05 -16.58 -10.19
C SER A 34 -20.03 -15.08 -9.90
N PHE A 35 -18.92 -14.62 -9.33
CA PHE A 35 -18.53 -13.23 -9.49
C PHE A 35 -18.21 -13.13 -10.98
N GLY A 36 -19.04 -12.39 -11.74
CA GLY A 36 -18.79 -12.15 -13.16
C GLY A 36 -17.33 -11.77 -13.36
N LYS A 37 -16.71 -12.20 -14.47
CA LYS A 37 -15.27 -12.07 -14.75
C LYS A 37 -14.75 -10.67 -14.42
N GLN A 38 -14.30 -10.45 -13.18
CA GLN A 38 -13.70 -9.19 -12.76
C GLN A 38 -12.30 -9.20 -13.36
N SER A 39 -12.08 -8.33 -14.34
CA SER A 39 -10.73 -8.06 -14.82
C SER A 39 -9.96 -7.36 -13.72
N MET A 40 -8.67 -7.66 -13.60
CA MET A 40 -7.75 -6.89 -12.76
C MET A 40 -7.87 -5.39 -13.06
N ASN A 41 -7.69 -4.56 -12.04
CA ASN A 41 -7.57 -3.12 -12.19
C ASN A 41 -6.24 -2.78 -12.87
N HIS A 42 -6.23 -1.65 -13.57
CA HIS A 42 -5.05 -1.18 -14.32
C HIS A 42 -4.67 0.25 -13.96
N VAL A 43 -3.42 0.55 -14.23
CA VAL A 43 -2.90 1.92 -14.33
C VAL A 43 -2.50 2.22 -15.78
N LEU A 44 -2.25 3.49 -16.10
CA LEU A 44 -1.76 3.90 -17.41
C LEU A 44 -0.28 4.21 -17.35
N LEU A 45 0.55 3.49 -18.11
CA LEU A 45 1.95 3.80 -18.37
C LEU A 45 2.10 4.32 -19.79
N ASP A 46 2.46 5.60 -19.96
CA ASP A 46 2.59 6.23 -21.28
C ASP A 46 1.37 5.98 -22.20
N GLY A 47 0.17 6.02 -21.60
CA GLY A 47 -1.10 5.78 -22.28
C GLY A 47 -1.47 4.29 -22.49
N LYS A 48 -0.62 3.34 -22.09
CA LYS A 48 -0.89 1.90 -22.18
C LYS A 48 -1.34 1.34 -20.85
N LYS A 49 -2.29 0.41 -20.86
CA LYS A 49 -2.76 -0.26 -19.65
C LYS A 49 -1.70 -1.24 -19.13
N VAL A 50 -1.40 -1.17 -17.85
CA VAL A 50 -0.58 -2.14 -17.11
C VAL A 50 -1.42 -2.64 -15.94
N MET A 51 -1.33 -3.94 -15.64
CA MET A 51 -2.14 -4.62 -14.62
C MET A 51 -1.21 -5.04 -13.46
N PRO A 52 -1.02 -4.20 -12.42
CA PRO A 52 -0.19 -4.56 -11.27
C PRO A 52 -0.73 -5.80 -10.58
N SER A 53 0.12 -6.74 -10.16
CA SER A 53 -0.34 -7.86 -9.32
C SER A 53 -0.60 -7.39 -7.89
N LYS A 54 0.23 -6.45 -7.40
CA LYS A 54 0.17 -5.86 -6.07
C LYS A 54 0.76 -4.46 -6.04
N ILE A 55 0.47 -3.76 -4.94
CA ILE A 55 1.15 -2.52 -4.56
C ILE A 55 1.87 -2.79 -3.23
N VAL A 56 3.15 -2.47 -3.17
CA VAL A 56 3.93 -2.49 -1.91
C VAL A 56 4.15 -1.06 -1.46
N CYS A 57 3.91 -0.78 -0.19
CA CYS A 57 3.94 0.57 0.38
C CYS A 57 4.95 0.64 1.52
N ILE A 58 5.66 1.76 1.62
CA ILE A 58 6.63 2.04 2.69
C ILE A 58 6.07 3.08 3.64
N GLY A 59 5.85 2.69 4.90
CA GLY A 59 5.42 3.60 5.95
C GLY A 59 6.60 4.38 6.53
N ARG A 60 6.34 5.62 6.97
CA ARG A 60 7.29 6.44 7.76
C ARG A 60 8.65 6.65 7.07
N ASN A 61 8.65 6.96 5.77
CA ASN A 61 9.90 7.12 5.01
C ASN A 61 10.43 8.57 4.96
N TYR A 62 9.76 9.53 5.61
CA TYR A 62 10.17 10.93 5.68
C TYR A 62 10.25 11.39 7.13
N VAL A 63 11.37 11.98 7.54
CA VAL A 63 11.60 12.40 8.94
C VAL A 63 10.53 13.39 9.41
N ALA A 64 10.26 14.43 8.63
CA ALA A 64 9.24 15.43 8.97
C ALA A 64 7.83 14.83 9.15
N HIS A 65 7.51 13.76 8.41
CA HIS A 65 6.24 13.04 8.57
C HIS A 65 6.19 12.20 9.85
N ILE A 66 7.32 11.63 10.26
CA ILE A 66 7.44 10.93 11.54
C ILE A 66 7.19 11.90 12.69
N GLU A 67 7.83 13.07 12.65
CA GLU A 67 7.69 14.13 13.66
C GLU A 67 6.27 14.69 13.72
N GLU A 68 5.62 14.97 12.57
CA GLU A 68 4.25 15.48 12.48
C GLU A 68 3.23 14.61 13.23
N LEU A 69 3.40 13.29 13.16
CA LEU A 69 2.49 12.32 13.77
C LEU A 69 2.94 11.84 15.15
N GLY A 70 4.04 12.39 15.69
CA GLY A 70 4.60 11.98 16.97
C GLY A 70 4.98 10.49 17.01
N ASN A 71 5.33 9.90 15.86
CA ASN A 71 5.75 8.51 15.79
C ASN A 71 7.22 8.39 16.21
N GLU A 72 7.58 7.25 16.78
CA GLU A 72 8.99 6.87 16.90
C GLU A 72 9.54 6.48 15.52
N VAL A 73 10.82 6.78 15.30
CA VAL A 73 11.58 6.30 14.15
C VAL A 73 11.69 4.78 14.28
N PRO A 74 11.12 3.99 13.35
CA PRO A 74 11.22 2.54 13.42
C PRO A 74 12.67 2.05 13.33
N GLU A 75 13.00 0.96 14.02
CA GLU A 75 14.30 0.28 13.84
C GLU A 75 14.43 -0.36 12.45
N GLN A 76 13.29 -0.74 11.84
CA GLN A 76 13.21 -1.42 10.56
C GLN A 76 12.21 -0.73 9.63
N MET A 77 12.43 -0.85 8.32
CA MET A 77 11.52 -0.31 7.31
C MET A 77 10.11 -0.90 7.49
N VAL A 78 9.11 -0.03 7.61
CA VAL A 78 7.71 -0.44 7.75
C VAL A 78 7.17 -0.75 6.36
N VAL A 79 6.86 -2.02 6.09
CA VAL A 79 6.33 -2.47 4.80
C VAL A 79 4.91 -2.99 4.97
N PHE A 80 4.02 -2.63 4.04
CA PHE A 80 2.67 -3.18 3.95
C PHE A 80 2.21 -3.28 2.49
N GLY A 81 1.16 -4.07 2.25
CA GLY A 81 0.60 -4.27 0.92
C GLY A 81 -0.69 -3.49 0.69
N LYS A 82 -1.00 -3.26 -0.59
CA LYS A 82 -2.38 -3.13 -1.05
C LYS A 82 -2.60 -4.11 -2.21
N PRO A 83 -3.72 -4.84 -2.24
CA PRO A 83 -4.05 -5.71 -3.36
C PRO A 83 -4.37 -4.90 -4.61
N ASN A 84 -4.34 -5.52 -5.79
CA ASN A 84 -4.79 -4.88 -7.04
C ASN A 84 -6.22 -4.31 -6.94
N SER A 85 -7.11 -4.95 -6.18
CA SER A 85 -8.48 -4.47 -5.96
C SER A 85 -8.55 -3.12 -5.24
N ALA A 86 -7.48 -2.70 -4.55
CA ALA A 86 -7.41 -1.39 -3.91
C ALA A 86 -7.24 -0.24 -4.92
N ILE A 87 -6.86 -0.51 -6.16
CA ILE A 87 -6.76 0.51 -7.22
C ILE A 87 -8.16 1.02 -7.55
N GLY A 88 -8.39 2.33 -7.41
CA GLY A 88 -9.64 2.99 -7.77
C GLY A 88 -9.43 4.20 -8.67
N ASP A 89 -10.54 4.87 -8.99
CA ASP A 89 -10.59 6.10 -9.80
C ASP A 89 -11.22 7.29 -9.06
N THR A 90 -11.87 7.03 -7.92
CA THR A 90 -12.67 7.99 -7.18
C THR A 90 -12.07 8.25 -5.80
N LEU A 91 -11.88 9.52 -5.46
CA LEU A 91 -11.47 9.95 -4.13
C LEU A 91 -12.72 10.13 -3.25
N TYR A 92 -12.88 9.28 -2.24
CA TYR A 92 -13.97 9.39 -1.28
C TYR A 92 -13.51 10.10 -0.01
N ALA A 93 -14.31 11.03 0.50
CA ALA A 93 -14.08 11.66 1.80
C ALA A 93 -14.35 10.70 2.97
N GLU A 94 -15.29 9.77 2.78
CA GLU A 94 -15.68 8.74 3.75
C GLU A 94 -16.05 7.44 3.03
N LEU A 95 -15.67 6.29 3.62
CA LEU A 95 -16.07 4.99 3.07
C LEU A 95 -16.42 4.00 4.18
N GLY A 96 -17.68 3.58 4.21
CA GLY A 96 -18.20 2.63 5.21
C GLY A 96 -18.20 3.20 6.62
N GLY A 97 -18.55 4.49 6.77
CA GLY A 97 -18.60 5.18 8.06
C GLY A 97 -17.24 5.60 8.62
N GLU A 98 -16.16 5.46 7.84
CA GLU A 98 -14.80 5.80 8.26
C GLU A 98 -14.26 6.95 7.41
N PRO A 99 -13.84 8.08 8.03
CA PRO A 99 -13.24 9.18 7.30
C PRO A 99 -11.90 8.76 6.66
N ILE A 100 -11.68 9.22 5.44
CA ILE A 100 -10.47 8.91 4.68
C ILE A 100 -9.44 10.01 4.88
N HIS A 101 -8.19 9.60 5.08
CA HIS A 101 -7.04 10.48 5.07
C HIS A 101 -6.22 10.25 3.79
N TYR A 102 -5.63 11.33 3.29
CA TYR A 102 -4.72 11.29 2.15
C TYR A 102 -3.25 11.26 2.61
N GLU A 103 -2.45 10.51 1.87
CA GLU A 103 -1.00 10.44 1.95
C GLU A 103 -0.48 10.45 0.51
N GLY A 104 0.04 11.59 0.03
CA GLY A 104 0.59 11.73 -1.32
C GLY A 104 2.00 11.15 -1.41
N GLU A 105 2.26 10.34 -2.44
CA GLU A 105 3.51 9.58 -2.57
C GLU A 105 4.05 9.57 -4.01
N ILE A 106 5.37 9.38 -4.15
CA ILE A 106 5.96 8.93 -5.40
C ILE A 106 5.66 7.43 -5.53
N ALA A 107 4.93 7.07 -6.58
CA ALA A 107 4.65 5.69 -6.94
C ALA A 107 5.58 5.27 -8.09
N LEU A 108 6.27 4.15 -7.95
CA LEU A 108 7.21 3.61 -8.92
C LEU A 108 6.65 2.32 -9.51
N LEU A 109 6.52 2.26 -10.83
CA LEU A 109 6.13 1.04 -11.52
C LEU A 109 7.39 0.24 -11.87
N ILE A 110 7.39 -1.04 -11.52
CA ILE A 110 8.54 -1.93 -11.63
C ILE A 110 8.53 -2.65 -12.97
N LYS A 111 9.72 -2.78 -13.57
CA LYS A 111 9.98 -3.62 -14.73
C LYS A 111 11.41 -4.16 -14.66
N ASP A 112 11.59 -5.44 -14.96
CA ASP A 112 12.88 -6.13 -14.88
C ASP A 112 13.53 -5.96 -13.49
N GLY A 113 12.71 -5.93 -12.44
CA GLY A 113 13.13 -5.72 -11.04
C GLY A 113 13.58 -4.29 -10.69
N LEU A 114 13.42 -3.32 -11.60
CA LEU A 114 13.85 -1.93 -11.43
C LEU A 114 12.70 -0.93 -11.61
N PRO A 115 12.78 0.28 -11.02
CA PRO A 115 11.82 1.34 -11.30
C PRO A 115 11.94 1.80 -12.75
N ALA A 116 10.88 1.61 -13.55
CA ALA A 116 10.85 1.98 -14.96
C ALA A 116 10.00 3.22 -15.24
N ALA A 117 9.06 3.53 -14.35
CA ALA A 117 8.19 4.70 -14.47
C ALA A 117 7.79 5.26 -13.11
N ALA A 118 7.42 6.54 -13.10
CA ALA A 118 6.92 7.23 -11.91
C ALA A 118 5.52 7.81 -12.13
N GLY A 119 4.72 7.80 -11.07
CA GLY A 119 3.39 8.37 -10.96
C GLY A 119 3.21 9.04 -9.60
N PHE A 120 2.24 9.94 -9.49
CA PHE A 120 1.74 10.39 -8.20
C PHE A 120 0.75 9.36 -7.67
N GLY A 121 0.89 8.94 -6.42
CA GLY A 121 -0.04 8.04 -5.74
C GLY A 121 -0.69 8.69 -4.51
N LEU A 122 -1.96 8.39 -4.27
CA LEU A 122 -2.61 8.63 -2.98
C LEU A 122 -2.73 7.31 -2.22
N ASP A 123 -2.01 7.18 -1.11
CA ASP A 123 -2.22 6.12 -0.12
C ASP A 123 -3.36 6.52 0.82
N LEU A 124 -4.56 6.07 0.50
CA LEU A 124 -5.76 6.41 1.26
C LEU A 124 -5.89 5.52 2.49
N THR A 125 -6.19 6.18 3.62
CA THR A 125 -6.14 5.54 4.92
C THR A 125 -7.43 5.77 5.70
N LYS A 126 -8.04 4.69 6.20
CA LYS A 126 -9.08 4.77 7.24
C LYS A 126 -8.41 5.02 8.58
N ARG A 127 -8.14 6.29 8.91
CA ARG A 127 -7.22 6.68 10.00
C ARG A 127 -7.64 6.11 11.36
N ASN A 128 -8.92 6.20 11.72
CA ASN A 128 -9.38 5.71 13.03
C ASN A 128 -9.21 4.19 13.14
N LEU A 129 -9.50 3.45 12.08
CA LEU A 129 -9.27 2.00 12.04
C LEU A 129 -7.77 1.69 12.15
N GLN A 130 -6.91 2.42 11.45
CA GLN A 130 -5.46 2.23 11.54
C GLN A 130 -4.95 2.46 12.97
N SER A 131 -5.38 3.54 13.63
CA SER A 131 -4.98 3.83 15.02
C SER A 131 -5.36 2.69 15.96
N ARG A 132 -6.61 2.22 15.89
CA ARG A 132 -7.07 1.07 16.69
C ARG A 132 -6.26 -0.20 16.44
N LEU A 133 -5.91 -0.48 15.18
CA LEU A 133 -5.09 -1.64 14.83
C LEU A 133 -3.66 -1.51 15.36
N LYS A 134 -3.04 -0.31 15.27
CA LYS A 134 -1.72 -0.03 15.84
C LYS A 134 -1.72 -0.23 17.35
N ASP A 135 -2.70 0.32 18.06
CA ASP A 135 -2.80 0.21 19.53
C ASP A 135 -2.92 -1.24 20.00
N GLN A 136 -3.46 -2.12 19.15
CA GLN A 136 -3.62 -3.55 19.40
C GLN A 136 -2.46 -4.40 18.84
N GLY A 137 -1.47 -3.82 18.17
CA GLY A 137 -0.39 -4.54 17.49
C GLY A 137 -0.86 -5.41 16.31
N LEU A 138 -1.98 -5.05 15.67
CA LEU A 138 -2.59 -5.81 14.59
C LEU A 138 -2.19 -5.30 13.19
N PRO A 139 -2.28 -6.14 12.14
CA PRO A 139 -1.98 -5.76 10.76
C PRO A 139 -2.87 -4.62 10.24
N TRP A 140 -2.29 -3.71 9.44
CA TRP A 140 -2.96 -2.50 8.96
C TRP A 140 -3.75 -2.69 7.66
N GLU A 141 -3.71 -3.87 7.06
CA GLU A 141 -4.32 -4.20 5.76
C GLU A 141 -5.76 -3.68 5.65
N ARG A 142 -6.57 -3.86 6.71
CA ARG A 142 -7.98 -3.42 6.72
C ARG A 142 -8.16 -1.90 6.61
N ALA A 143 -7.18 -1.13 7.05
CA ALA A 143 -7.20 0.33 7.02
C ALA A 143 -6.52 0.92 5.79
N LYS A 144 -5.71 0.13 5.08
CA LYS A 144 -4.84 0.56 3.97
C LYS A 144 -5.13 -0.13 2.64
N GLY A 145 -5.79 -1.29 2.61
CA GLY A 145 -5.99 -2.12 1.41
C GLY A 145 -7.46 -2.37 1.06
N PHE A 146 -8.37 -1.46 1.43
CA PHE A 146 -9.77 -1.52 1.02
C PHE A 146 -9.93 -1.16 -0.48
N ASP A 147 -11.05 -1.54 -1.09
CA ASP A 147 -11.33 -1.19 -2.50
C ASP A 147 -11.31 0.34 -2.69
N GLY A 148 -10.51 0.82 -3.63
CA GLY A 148 -10.27 2.25 -3.85
C GLY A 148 -9.30 2.91 -2.85
N ALA A 149 -8.53 2.16 -2.06
CA ALA A 149 -7.52 2.70 -1.15
C ALA A 149 -6.25 3.25 -1.83
N ALA A 150 -6.10 3.07 -3.15
CA ALA A 150 -5.00 3.63 -3.91
C ALA A 150 -5.51 4.30 -5.19
N LEU A 151 -5.13 5.57 -5.37
CA LEU A 151 -5.39 6.32 -6.59
C LEU A 151 -4.06 6.75 -7.20
N PHE A 152 -3.97 6.74 -8.53
CA PHE A 152 -2.74 7.08 -9.23
C PHE A 152 -2.99 8.07 -10.36
N SER A 153 -2.03 8.96 -10.58
CA SER A 153 -1.90 9.63 -11.88
C SER A 153 -1.50 8.59 -12.94
N PRO A 154 -1.56 8.95 -14.24
CA PRO A 154 -0.81 8.22 -15.24
C PRO A 154 0.67 8.15 -14.85
N PHE A 155 1.30 7.01 -15.10
CA PHE A 155 2.73 6.80 -14.96
C PHE A 155 3.46 7.24 -16.23
N LYS A 156 4.63 7.83 -16.03
CA LYS A 156 5.55 8.26 -17.08
C LYS A 156 6.87 7.51 -16.96
N SER A 157 7.38 6.99 -18.06
CA SER A 157 8.71 6.38 -18.09
C SER A 157 9.78 7.35 -17.56
N ILE A 158 10.72 6.83 -16.78
CA ILE A 158 11.83 7.58 -16.17
C ILE A 158 13.16 6.92 -16.52
N ASP A 159 14.24 7.71 -16.51
CA ASP A 159 15.62 7.22 -16.68
C ASP A 159 16.32 6.93 -15.34
N SER A 160 15.82 7.52 -14.25
CA SER A 160 16.38 7.42 -12.91
C SER A 160 15.34 7.82 -11.87
N THR A 161 15.43 7.23 -10.68
CA THR A 161 14.65 7.68 -9.52
C THR A 161 15.29 8.86 -8.80
N GLN A 162 16.53 9.21 -9.15
CA GLN A 162 17.19 10.41 -8.61
C GLN A 162 16.43 11.65 -9.07
N ASP A 163 16.42 12.69 -8.23
CA ASP A 163 15.75 13.97 -8.50
C ASP A 163 14.24 13.88 -8.74
N LEU A 164 13.60 12.77 -8.34
CA LEU A 164 12.15 12.69 -8.30
C LEU A 164 11.62 13.46 -7.09
N SER A 165 10.60 14.27 -7.33
CA SER A 165 9.87 15.01 -6.30
C SER A 165 8.37 15.01 -6.58
N LEU A 166 7.58 15.26 -5.54
CA LEU A 166 6.13 15.33 -5.59
C LEU A 166 5.63 16.63 -5.00
N GLN A 167 4.44 17.04 -5.45
CA GLN A 167 3.62 18.03 -4.75
C GLN A 167 2.16 17.59 -4.74
N LEU A 168 1.47 17.95 -3.65
CA LEU A 168 0.02 17.85 -3.53
C LEU A 168 -0.54 19.21 -3.12
N THR A 169 -1.47 19.73 -3.90
CA THR A 169 -2.30 20.87 -3.50
C THR A 169 -3.75 20.43 -3.25
N VAL A 170 -4.38 21.04 -2.25
CA VAL A 170 -5.81 20.86 -1.96
C VAL A 170 -6.49 22.21 -2.03
N ASN A 171 -7.41 22.38 -2.98
CA ASN A 171 -8.00 23.67 -3.35
C ASN A 171 -6.91 24.76 -3.55
N ASP A 172 -5.95 24.47 -4.42
CA ASP A 172 -4.81 25.32 -4.77
C ASP A 172 -3.84 25.66 -3.62
N LYS A 173 -4.04 25.08 -2.44
CA LYS A 173 -3.13 25.25 -1.29
C LYS A 173 -2.17 24.08 -1.20
N LEU A 174 -0.87 24.36 -1.26
CA LEU A 174 0.17 23.35 -1.05
C LEU A 174 -0.02 22.66 0.31
N ARG A 175 -0.15 21.34 0.29
CA ARG A 175 -0.27 20.49 1.48
C ARG A 175 0.96 19.65 1.70
N GLN A 176 1.45 19.03 0.63
CA GLN A 176 2.61 18.13 0.70
C GLN A 176 3.60 18.49 -0.39
N SER A 177 4.89 18.45 -0.05
CA SER A 177 6.00 18.61 -0.97
C SER A 177 7.18 17.80 -0.44
N GLY A 178 7.84 17.06 -1.32
CA GLY A 178 9.03 16.30 -0.94
C GLY A 178 9.67 15.61 -2.13
N GLY A 179 10.88 15.11 -1.96
CA GLY A 179 11.60 14.37 -2.98
C GLY A 179 12.33 13.16 -2.43
N VAL A 180 12.98 12.42 -3.33
CA VAL A 180 13.76 11.22 -3.00
C VAL A 180 14.94 11.56 -2.09
N GLU A 181 15.50 12.76 -2.20
CA GLU A 181 16.59 13.26 -1.37
C GLU A 181 16.22 13.43 0.12
N LEU A 182 14.92 13.50 0.44
CA LEU A 182 14.42 13.62 1.81
C LEU A 182 13.98 12.27 2.41
N MET A 183 14.05 11.18 1.63
CA MET A 183 13.66 9.85 2.10
C MET A 183 14.73 9.27 3.03
N MET A 184 14.29 8.60 4.09
CA MET A 184 15.17 7.81 4.96
C MET A 184 15.69 6.56 4.26
N TYR A 185 14.81 5.89 3.51
CA TYR A 185 15.10 4.75 2.66
C TYR A 185 14.91 5.16 1.20
N SER A 186 16.00 5.27 0.46
CA SER A 186 15.95 5.56 -0.98
C SER A 186 15.27 4.42 -1.74
N PRO A 187 14.72 4.66 -2.95
CA PRO A 187 14.13 3.60 -3.78
C PRO A 187 15.06 2.38 -3.98
N GLN A 188 16.37 2.62 -4.15
CA GLN A 188 17.37 1.55 -4.27
C GLN A 188 17.46 0.72 -2.99
N LEU A 189 17.50 1.37 -1.83
CA LEU A 189 17.58 0.69 -0.54
C LEU A 189 16.29 -0.08 -0.23
N ILE A 190 15.13 0.50 -0.53
CA ILE A 190 13.83 -0.16 -0.40
C ILE A 190 13.82 -1.45 -1.21
N LEU A 191 14.17 -1.39 -2.50
CA LEU A 191 14.17 -2.57 -3.38
C LEU A 191 15.15 -3.64 -2.89
N SER A 192 16.35 -3.24 -2.45
CA SER A 192 17.33 -4.17 -1.88
C SER A 192 16.79 -4.92 -0.66
N GLN A 193 16.08 -4.22 0.24
CA GLN A 193 15.52 -4.84 1.45
C GLN A 193 14.29 -5.70 1.13
N LEU A 194 13.45 -5.28 0.20
CA LEU A 194 12.28 -6.07 -0.21
C LEU A 194 12.70 -7.43 -0.78
N GLN A 195 13.79 -7.49 -1.55
CA GLN A 195 14.32 -8.73 -2.12
C GLN A 195 14.65 -9.81 -1.08
N GLU A 196 14.83 -9.45 0.20
CA GLU A 196 15.07 -10.42 1.27
C GLU A 196 13.85 -11.28 1.59
N PHE A 197 12.64 -10.84 1.23
CA PHE A 197 11.40 -11.56 1.59
C PHE A 197 10.25 -11.48 0.57
N THR A 198 10.32 -10.61 -0.45
CA THR A 198 9.28 -10.50 -1.48
C THR A 198 9.84 -10.06 -2.84
N THR A 199 9.30 -10.62 -3.91
CA THR A 199 9.62 -10.22 -5.29
C THR A 199 8.56 -9.25 -5.80
N LEU A 200 9.00 -8.17 -6.46
CA LEU A 200 8.11 -7.32 -7.26
C LEU A 200 8.10 -7.83 -8.70
N GLU A 201 6.90 -8.11 -9.20
CA GLU A 201 6.68 -8.56 -10.58
C GLU A 201 6.66 -7.35 -11.53
N ASP A 202 6.85 -7.61 -12.83
CA ASP A 202 6.67 -6.58 -13.85
C ASP A 202 5.25 -5.99 -13.80
N GLY A 203 5.19 -4.66 -13.67
CA GLY A 203 3.96 -3.89 -13.53
C GLY A 203 3.52 -3.68 -12.09
N ASP A 204 4.14 -4.29 -11.09
CA ASP A 204 3.87 -3.98 -9.68
C ASP A 204 4.26 -2.54 -9.36
N ILE A 205 3.62 -1.99 -8.32
CA ILE A 205 3.82 -0.61 -7.90
C ILE A 205 4.48 -0.60 -6.52
N LEU A 206 5.53 0.20 -6.38
CA LEU A 206 6.13 0.58 -5.10
C LEU A 206 5.73 2.02 -4.75
N MET A 207 5.00 2.17 -3.64
CA MET A 207 4.67 3.46 -3.04
C MET A 207 5.68 3.77 -1.92
N THR A 208 6.43 4.87 -2.07
CA THR A 208 7.68 5.10 -1.34
C THR A 208 7.53 5.78 0.02
N GLY A 209 6.30 6.01 0.48
CA GLY A 209 5.97 6.79 1.67
C GLY A 209 5.66 8.25 1.35
N THR A 210 5.07 8.91 2.33
CA THR A 210 4.53 10.27 2.21
C THR A 210 5.35 11.28 3.04
N PRO A 211 5.57 12.52 2.54
CA PRO A 211 6.10 13.61 3.34
C PRO A 211 5.02 14.17 4.28
N ALA A 212 5.40 15.12 5.14
CA ALA A 212 4.47 15.77 6.07
C ALA A 212 3.32 16.50 5.34
N GLY A 213 2.25 16.81 6.08
CA GLY A 213 1.06 17.48 5.57
C GLY A 213 -0.10 16.54 5.28
N VAL A 214 -0.15 15.38 5.96
CA VAL A 214 -1.26 14.44 5.83
C VAL A 214 -2.54 15.02 6.45
N GLY A 215 -3.70 14.66 5.91
CA GLY A 215 -4.94 15.24 6.38
C GLY A 215 -6.17 14.40 6.05
N LYS A 216 -7.31 14.77 6.64
CA LYS A 216 -8.61 14.22 6.28
C LYS A 216 -9.04 14.79 4.93
N VAL A 217 -9.58 13.94 4.06
CA VAL A 217 -10.24 14.31 2.82
C VAL A 217 -11.62 14.90 3.15
N GLN A 218 -11.94 16.09 2.64
CA GLN A 218 -13.29 16.65 2.75
C GLN A 218 -14.01 16.60 1.39
N ALA A 219 -15.30 16.27 1.42
CA ALA A 219 -16.12 16.24 0.22
C ALA A 219 -16.15 17.61 -0.48
N GLY A 220 -16.07 17.61 -1.80
CA GLY A 220 -16.01 18.81 -2.64
C GLY A 220 -14.62 19.44 -2.78
N GLU A 221 -13.60 18.98 -2.03
CA GLU A 221 -12.23 19.45 -2.23
C GLU A 221 -11.60 18.88 -3.50
N ARG A 222 -10.82 19.72 -4.17
CA ARG A 222 -9.99 19.33 -5.32
C ARG A 222 -8.58 19.03 -4.86
N PHE A 223 -8.09 17.84 -5.22
CA PHE A 223 -6.74 17.37 -4.95
C PHE A 223 -5.96 17.33 -6.25
N ASP A 224 -4.87 18.07 -6.38
CA ASP A 224 -3.98 18.04 -7.54
C ASP A 224 -2.61 17.50 -7.12
N GLY A 225 -2.28 16.32 -7.61
CA GLY A 225 -1.00 15.64 -7.36
C GLY A 225 -0.12 15.66 -8.59
N LEU A 226 1.17 15.92 -8.41
CA LEU A 226 2.15 15.89 -9.50
C LEU A 226 3.45 15.25 -9.07
N VAL A 227 4.16 14.68 -10.04
CA VAL A 227 5.55 14.23 -9.91
C VAL A 227 6.43 14.99 -10.89
N MET A 228 7.58 15.40 -10.40
CA MET A 228 8.62 16.08 -11.16
C MET A 228 9.89 15.23 -11.19
N GLN A 229 10.65 15.36 -12.28
CA GLN A 229 12.00 14.84 -12.40
C GLN A 229 12.92 16.00 -12.80
N ARG A 230 13.99 16.24 -12.03
CA ARG A 230 14.92 17.38 -12.25
C ARG A 230 14.15 18.72 -12.38
N GLY A 231 13.15 18.91 -11.52
CA GLY A 231 12.31 20.11 -11.47
C GLY A 231 11.27 20.27 -12.59
N LYS A 232 11.14 19.31 -13.51
CA LYS A 232 10.13 19.34 -14.57
C LYS A 232 8.99 18.38 -14.26
N VAL A 233 7.74 18.84 -14.36
CA VAL A 233 6.56 17.99 -14.21
C VAL A 233 6.56 16.92 -15.30
N ILE A 234 6.59 15.65 -14.89
CA ILE A 234 6.55 14.50 -15.80
C ILE A 234 5.16 13.86 -15.86
N THR A 235 4.37 14.01 -14.80
CA THR A 235 2.97 13.59 -14.74
C THR A 235 2.22 14.33 -13.64
N SER A 236 0.91 14.46 -13.82
CA SER A 236 0.00 15.05 -12.85
C SER A 236 -1.40 14.49 -13.03
N HIS A 237 -2.18 14.50 -11.97
CA HIS A 237 -3.61 14.20 -12.03
C HIS A 237 -4.35 14.94 -10.92
N TYR A 238 -5.66 15.05 -11.08
CA TYR A 238 -6.51 15.65 -10.06
C TYR A 238 -7.70 14.76 -9.75
N TRP A 239 -8.17 14.86 -8.51
CA TRP A 239 -9.38 14.20 -8.04
C TRP A 239 -10.30 15.24 -7.38
N LEU A 240 -11.60 15.08 -7.60
CA LEU A 240 -12.61 15.77 -6.81
C LEU A 240 -13.11 14.80 -5.75
N ALA A 241 -13.01 15.18 -4.48
CA ALA A 241 -13.46 14.36 -3.38
C ALA A 241 -15.00 14.26 -3.37
N ASN A 242 -15.51 13.04 -3.37
CA ASN A 242 -16.94 12.70 -3.22
C ASN A 242 -17.29 12.47 -1.74
#